data_AF-A0A7J7FE25-F1
#
_entry.id   AF-A0A7J7FE25-F1
#
_cell.length_a   1.000
_cell.length_b   1.000
_cell.length_c   1.000
_cell.angle_alpha   90.00
_cell.angle_beta   90.00
_cell.angle_gamma   90.00
#
_symmetry.space_group_name_H-M   'P 1'
#
loop_
_entity.id
_entity.type
_entity.pdbx_description
1 polymer ?
#
loop_
_entity_poly.entity_id
_entity_poly.type
_entity_poly.pdbx_seq_one_letter_code
_entity_poly.pdbx_strand_id
1 'polypeptide(L)'
;MSLLCLSRCPVIGCDGQGHISGKYTSHRTASGCPLAAKRQKENPLNGAPLSWKLNKQELPHCPLPGCNGLGHVNNVFVTHRSLSGCPLNAQALKKSKVSEELMTIKLKATGGLESDEEIRHLDEEIKELNESNLKIEADMMKLQTQITSMESNLKTIEEENKLIEQNNESLLKELAGLSQALISSLADIQLPQMGPISEQNFEAYVNTLTDMYSNLERDYSPECKALLESIKQAVKGIHV
;
A
#
# COMPACT_ATOMS: atom_id res chain seq x y z
N MET A 1 0.98 -12.87 13.48
CA MET A 1 -0.19 -13.50 12.82
C MET A 1 -1.44 -13.09 13.60
N SER A 2 -2.52 -12.57 13.02
CA SER A 2 -3.22 -13.07 11.84
C SER A 2 -4.05 -11.97 11.16
N LEU A 3 -3.77 -11.69 9.89
CA LEU A 3 -4.73 -11.09 8.95
C LEU A 3 -5.79 -12.16 8.64
N LEU A 4 -7.00 -12.01 9.18
CA LEU A 4 -8.18 -12.77 8.75
C LEU A 4 -9.38 -11.81 8.66
N CYS A 5 -9.26 -10.77 7.84
CA CYS A 5 -10.43 -10.09 7.29
C CYS A 5 -11.02 -11.04 6.24
N LEU A 6 -11.99 -11.86 6.67
CA LEU A 6 -12.68 -12.83 5.84
C LEU A 6 -13.46 -12.08 4.74
N SER A 7 -12.83 -12.00 3.58
CA SER A 7 -13.30 -11.41 2.31
C SER A 7 -14.72 -11.84 1.93
N ARG A 8 -15.72 -11.13 2.45
CA ARG A 8 -17.14 -11.26 2.10
C ARG A 8 -17.49 -10.34 0.93
N CYS A 9 -18.50 -10.75 0.15
CA CYS A 9 -19.04 -9.93 -0.93
C CYS A 9 -19.56 -8.58 -0.37
N PRO A 10 -19.22 -7.43 -0.98
CA PRO A 10 -19.63 -6.10 -0.50
C PRO A 10 -21.11 -5.77 -0.77
N VAL A 11 -21.87 -6.67 -1.42
CA VAL A 11 -23.27 -6.44 -1.78
C VAL A 11 -24.18 -6.65 -0.56
N ILE A 12 -24.85 -5.60 -0.11
CA ILE A 12 -25.72 -5.62 1.07
C ILE A 12 -26.87 -6.64 0.88
N GLY A 13 -26.92 -7.60 1.80
CA GLY A 13 -27.86 -8.73 1.79
C GLY A 13 -27.41 -9.93 0.97
N CYS A 14 -26.14 -9.95 0.50
CA CYS A 14 -25.55 -11.12 -0.14
C CYS A 14 -24.72 -11.92 0.87
N ASP A 15 -24.86 -13.25 0.83
CA ASP A 15 -24.16 -14.20 1.69
C ASP A 15 -22.82 -14.70 1.12
N GLY A 16 -22.47 -14.28 -0.11
CA GLY A 16 -21.25 -14.70 -0.81
C GLY A 16 -21.35 -16.06 -1.50
N GLN A 17 -22.54 -16.68 -1.54
CA GLN A 17 -22.75 -17.97 -2.19
C GLN A 17 -23.09 -17.81 -3.68
N GLY A 18 -22.68 -18.81 -4.47
CA GLY A 18 -22.83 -18.84 -5.93
C GLY A 18 -21.99 -17.77 -6.64
N HIS A 19 -22.10 -17.69 -7.96
CA HIS A 19 -21.43 -16.68 -8.78
C HIS A 19 -22.31 -16.37 -9.99
N ILE A 20 -22.30 -15.14 -10.50
CA ILE A 20 -23.13 -14.69 -11.64
C ILE A 20 -23.00 -15.60 -12.88
N SER A 21 -21.81 -16.17 -13.09
CA SER A 21 -21.53 -17.11 -14.18
C SER A 21 -22.11 -18.52 -13.97
N GLY A 22 -22.55 -18.87 -12.76
CA GLY A 22 -23.03 -20.22 -12.39
C GLY A 22 -21.94 -21.29 -12.25
N LYS A 23 -20.67 -20.94 -12.44
CA LYS A 23 -19.53 -21.89 -12.44
C LYS A 23 -18.82 -22.04 -11.10
N TYR A 24 -19.02 -21.08 -10.19
CA TYR A 24 -18.35 -21.06 -8.89
C TYR A 24 -19.40 -21.08 -7.78
N THR A 25 -19.07 -21.78 -6.71
CA THR A 25 -19.95 -21.98 -5.54
C THR A 25 -19.87 -20.82 -4.54
N SER A 26 -18.92 -19.91 -4.69
CA SER A 26 -18.79 -18.69 -3.89
C SER A 26 -18.22 -17.52 -4.69
N HIS A 27 -18.42 -16.31 -4.17
CA HIS A 27 -17.87 -15.07 -4.73
C HIS A 27 -17.51 -14.09 -3.60
N ARG A 28 -16.63 -13.14 -3.90
CA ARG A 28 -16.11 -12.15 -2.93
C ARG A 28 -16.23 -10.71 -3.42
N THR A 29 -16.65 -10.50 -4.67
CA THR A 29 -16.73 -9.19 -5.32
C THR A 29 -18.15 -8.91 -5.83
N ALA A 30 -18.51 -7.63 -5.97
CA ALA A 30 -19.83 -7.23 -6.47
C ALA A 30 -20.08 -7.67 -7.93
N SER A 31 -19.04 -7.70 -8.76
CA SER A 31 -19.12 -8.13 -10.17
C SER A 31 -19.44 -9.62 -10.32
N GLY A 32 -18.99 -10.45 -9.36
CA GLY A 32 -19.30 -11.88 -9.32
C GLY A 32 -20.64 -12.21 -8.64
N CYS A 33 -21.32 -11.22 -8.06
CA CYS A 33 -22.49 -11.44 -7.21
C CYS A 33 -23.78 -11.68 -8.03
N PRO A 34 -24.45 -12.84 -7.86
CA PRO A 34 -25.73 -13.11 -8.52
C PRO A 34 -26.83 -12.11 -8.13
N LEU A 35 -26.83 -11.70 -6.85
CA LEU A 35 -27.83 -10.80 -6.28
C LEU A 35 -27.72 -9.37 -6.83
N ALA A 36 -26.50 -8.85 -7.01
CA ALA A 36 -26.26 -7.56 -7.67
C ALA A 36 -26.68 -7.58 -9.15
N ALA A 37 -26.38 -8.67 -9.87
CA ALA A 37 -26.78 -8.85 -11.26
C ALA A 37 -28.30 -8.87 -11.43
N LYS A 38 -29.02 -9.50 -10.49
CA LYS A 38 -30.49 -9.52 -10.50
C LYS A 38 -31.08 -8.13 -10.29
N ARG A 39 -30.56 -7.35 -9.31
CA ARG A 39 -31.01 -5.97 -9.04
C ARG A 39 -30.80 -5.03 -10.23
N GLN A 40 -29.70 -5.18 -10.97
CA GLN A 40 -29.43 -4.42 -12.19
C GLN A 40 -30.41 -4.77 -13.33
N LYS A 41 -30.88 -6.01 -13.40
CA LYS A 41 -31.85 -6.45 -14.42
C LYS A 41 -33.28 -5.97 -14.13
N GLU A 42 -33.59 -5.67 -12.87
CA GLU A 42 -34.94 -5.34 -12.39
C GLU A 42 -35.21 -3.82 -12.28
N ASN A 43 -34.20 -2.97 -12.45
CA ASN A 43 -34.32 -1.51 -12.36
C ASN A 43 -34.02 -0.81 -13.71
N PRO A 44 -35.01 -0.60 -14.59
CA PRO A 44 -34.82 0.06 -15.88
C PRO A 44 -34.98 1.58 -15.75
N LEU A 45 -34.14 2.24 -14.94
CA LEU A 45 -34.06 3.70 -14.96
C LEU A 45 -32.61 4.18 -14.85
N ASN A 46 -32.13 4.71 -15.98
CA ASN A 46 -30.88 5.43 -16.23
C ASN A 46 -29.56 4.64 -16.25
N GLY A 47 -29.10 4.36 -17.48
CA GLY A 47 -27.74 3.96 -17.82
C GLY A 47 -27.75 3.10 -19.08
N ALA A 48 -27.12 3.56 -20.15
CA ALA A 48 -27.12 2.96 -21.48
C ALA A 48 -27.00 1.42 -21.49
N PRO A 49 -27.72 0.71 -22.38
CA PRO A 49 -27.63 -0.74 -22.45
C PRO A 49 -26.21 -1.13 -22.87
N LEU A 50 -25.49 -1.83 -21.98
CA LEU A 50 -24.28 -2.53 -22.37
C LEU A 50 -24.64 -3.57 -23.44
N SER A 51 -24.04 -3.41 -24.61
CA SER A 51 -24.28 -4.12 -25.87
C SER A 51 -23.86 -5.59 -25.84
N TRP A 52 -24.43 -6.40 -24.94
CA TRP A 52 -24.15 -7.86 -24.91
C TRP A 52 -25.36 -8.75 -24.59
N LYS A 53 -26.57 -8.17 -24.47
CA LYS A 53 -27.80 -8.94 -24.23
C LYS A 53 -28.93 -8.51 -25.17
N LEU A 54 -28.69 -8.66 -26.47
CA LEU A 54 -29.76 -9.00 -27.40
C LEU A 54 -29.34 -10.29 -28.12
N ASN A 55 -29.68 -11.44 -27.53
CA ASN A 55 -30.16 -12.51 -28.39
C ASN A 55 -31.21 -13.33 -27.65
N LYS A 56 -32.34 -13.46 -28.33
CA LYS A 56 -33.39 -14.41 -28.03
C LYS A 56 -32.81 -15.82 -28.16
N GLN A 57 -33.45 -16.80 -27.53
CA GLN A 57 -33.22 -18.24 -27.65
C GLN A 57 -32.33 -18.67 -28.83
N GLU A 58 -31.04 -18.90 -28.60
CA GLU A 58 -30.25 -19.73 -29.51
C GLU A 58 -29.55 -20.82 -28.70
N LEU A 59 -29.90 -22.05 -29.04
CA LEU A 59 -29.34 -23.31 -28.55
C LEU A 59 -27.79 -23.25 -28.55
N PRO A 60 -27.10 -23.95 -27.63
CA PRO A 60 -25.64 -24.03 -27.66
C PRO A 60 -25.18 -24.69 -28.97
N HIS A 61 -24.65 -23.89 -29.90
CA HIS A 61 -24.29 -24.38 -31.23
C HIS A 61 -23.01 -25.21 -31.15
N CYS A 62 -23.16 -26.54 -31.08
CA CYS A 62 -22.10 -27.46 -31.49
C CYS A 62 -21.86 -27.25 -32.99
N PRO A 63 -20.62 -27.04 -33.47
CA PRO A 63 -20.35 -26.76 -34.88
C PRO A 63 -20.58 -27.98 -35.79
N LEU A 64 -21.00 -29.13 -35.24
CA LEU A 64 -21.36 -30.30 -36.04
C LEU A 64 -22.74 -30.08 -36.69
N PRO A 65 -22.85 -30.11 -38.03
CA PRO A 65 -24.13 -29.95 -38.72
C PRO A 65 -25.13 -31.02 -38.28
N GLY A 66 -26.36 -30.62 -37.95
CA GLY A 66 -27.40 -31.52 -37.47
C GLY A 66 -27.30 -31.92 -35.99
N CYS A 67 -26.32 -31.40 -35.24
CA CYS A 67 -26.23 -31.58 -33.80
C CYS A 67 -27.02 -30.50 -33.05
N ASN A 68 -27.86 -30.91 -32.11
CA ASN A 68 -28.69 -30.00 -31.30
C ASN A 68 -28.00 -29.51 -30.00
N GLY A 69 -26.72 -29.85 -29.79
CA GLY A 69 -25.98 -29.43 -28.59
C GLY A 69 -26.39 -30.12 -27.29
N LEU A 70 -27.19 -31.19 -27.35
CA LEU A 70 -27.62 -31.95 -26.17
C LEU A 70 -26.67 -33.12 -25.85
N GLY A 71 -26.55 -33.44 -24.57
CA GLY A 71 -25.65 -34.48 -24.04
C GLY A 71 -24.17 -34.12 -24.13
N HIS A 72 -23.29 -35.00 -23.64
CA HIS A 72 -21.83 -34.86 -23.72
C HIS A 72 -21.19 -36.24 -23.84
N VAL A 73 -20.04 -36.35 -24.52
CA VAL A 73 -19.31 -37.63 -24.73
C VAL A 73 -18.95 -38.37 -23.43
N ASN A 74 -18.83 -37.64 -22.32
CA ASN A 74 -18.55 -38.20 -20.98
C ASN A 74 -19.83 -38.57 -20.20
N ASN A 75 -21.02 -38.32 -20.75
CA ASN A 75 -22.33 -38.54 -20.11
C ASN A 75 -22.58 -37.77 -18.79
N VAL A 76 -21.65 -36.91 -18.34
CA VAL A 76 -21.79 -36.10 -17.12
C VAL A 76 -22.56 -34.80 -17.36
N PHE A 77 -22.49 -34.24 -18.56
CA PHE A 77 -23.12 -32.95 -18.89
C PHE A 77 -24.32 -33.13 -19.81
N VAL A 78 -25.38 -32.37 -19.54
CA VAL A 78 -26.64 -32.41 -20.28
C VAL A 78 -26.59 -31.63 -21.60
N THR A 79 -25.58 -30.81 -21.81
CA THR A 79 -25.35 -30.06 -23.05
C THR A 79 -23.86 -29.99 -23.40
N HIS A 80 -23.57 -29.80 -24.68
CA HIS A 80 -22.24 -29.54 -25.20
C HIS A 80 -22.30 -28.45 -26.27
N ARG A 81 -21.14 -27.87 -26.56
CA ARG A 81 -21.01 -26.72 -27.47
C ARG A 81 -19.78 -26.82 -28.39
N SER A 82 -19.00 -27.90 -28.27
CA SER A 82 -17.79 -28.15 -29.06
C SER A 82 -17.81 -29.55 -29.66
N LEU A 83 -17.03 -29.77 -30.72
CA LEU A 83 -16.87 -31.09 -31.36
C LEU A 83 -16.30 -32.14 -30.40
N SER A 84 -15.40 -31.74 -29.51
CA SER A 84 -14.77 -32.63 -28.53
C SER A 84 -15.76 -33.16 -27.50
N GLY A 85 -16.73 -32.33 -27.11
CA GLY A 85 -17.80 -32.74 -26.19
C GLY A 85 -18.96 -33.45 -26.90
N CYS A 86 -18.99 -33.45 -28.24
CA CYS A 86 -20.11 -33.94 -29.02
C CYS A 86 -20.11 -35.47 -29.11
N PRO A 87 -21.15 -36.15 -28.60
CA PRO A 87 -21.23 -37.61 -28.69
C PRO A 87 -21.33 -38.12 -30.13
N LEU A 88 -21.96 -37.35 -31.03
CA LEU A 88 -22.07 -37.71 -32.46
C LEU A 88 -20.72 -37.63 -33.18
N ASN A 89 -19.93 -36.58 -32.92
CA ASN A 89 -18.60 -36.41 -33.53
C ASN A 89 -17.61 -37.49 -33.07
N ALA A 90 -17.64 -37.84 -31.78
CA ALA A 90 -16.76 -38.87 -31.22
C ALA A 90 -16.97 -40.25 -31.90
N GLN A 91 -18.20 -40.55 -32.33
CA GLN A 91 -18.51 -41.79 -33.05
C GLN A 91 -18.04 -41.76 -34.52
N ALA A 92 -18.10 -40.60 -35.18
CA ALA A 92 -17.63 -40.44 -36.55
C ALA A 92 -16.10 -40.62 -36.67
N LEU A 93 -15.33 -40.03 -35.74
CA LEU A 93 -13.86 -40.11 -35.74
C LEU A 93 -13.32 -41.53 -35.53
N LYS A 94 -14.02 -42.37 -34.74
CA LYS A 94 -13.63 -43.77 -34.51
C LYS A 94 -13.73 -44.63 -35.76
N LYS A 95 -14.56 -44.25 -36.74
CA LYS A 95 -14.67 -44.97 -38.02
C LYS A 95 -13.60 -44.58 -39.04
N SER A 96 -12.96 -43.41 -38.90
CA SER A 96 -11.96 -42.89 -39.85
C SER A 96 -10.52 -43.32 -39.54
N LYS A 97 -10.17 -43.54 -38.26
CA LYS A 97 -8.77 -43.75 -37.83
C LYS A 97 -8.12 -45.06 -38.28
N VAL A 98 -8.89 -46.08 -38.65
CA VAL A 98 -8.34 -47.39 -39.04
C VAL A 98 -7.62 -47.35 -40.40
N SER A 99 -7.89 -46.35 -41.25
CA SER A 99 -7.32 -46.26 -42.60
C SER A 99 -6.04 -45.41 -42.70
N GLU A 100 -5.73 -44.57 -41.71
CA GLU A 100 -4.70 -43.53 -41.81
C GLU A 100 -3.36 -43.93 -41.15
N GLU A 101 -3.40 -44.90 -40.23
CA GLU A 101 -2.24 -45.36 -39.44
C GLU A 101 -1.20 -46.16 -40.24
N LEU A 102 -1.55 -46.61 -41.46
CA LEU A 102 -0.66 -47.40 -42.33
C LEU A 102 0.28 -46.55 -43.21
N MET A 103 0.00 -45.24 -43.41
CA MET A 103 0.83 -44.38 -44.28
C MET A 103 1.93 -43.61 -43.56
N THR A 104 1.86 -43.43 -42.23
CA THR A 104 2.75 -42.50 -41.50
C THR A 104 4.12 -43.10 -41.11
N ILE A 105 4.31 -44.41 -41.24
CA ILE A 105 5.54 -45.09 -40.76
C ILE A 105 6.73 -44.89 -41.72
N LYS A 106 6.50 -44.54 -43.00
CA LYS A 106 7.57 -44.50 -44.03
C LYS A 106 8.32 -43.15 -44.15
N LEU A 107 7.86 -42.09 -43.51
CA LEU A 107 8.47 -40.73 -43.59
C LEU A 107 9.44 -40.41 -42.44
N LYS A 108 9.51 -41.24 -41.40
CA LYS A 108 10.23 -40.91 -40.15
C LYS A 108 11.75 -41.16 -40.18
N ALA A 109 12.30 -41.64 -41.29
CA ALA A 109 13.73 -41.95 -41.42
C ALA A 109 14.58 -40.78 -41.94
N THR A 110 13.98 -39.64 -42.34
CA THR A 110 14.71 -38.52 -42.96
C THR A 110 14.64 -37.19 -42.19
N GLY A 111 13.81 -37.07 -41.15
CA GLY A 111 13.59 -35.81 -40.39
C GLY A 111 14.24 -35.75 -39.00
N GLY A 112 15.11 -36.69 -38.64
CA GLY A 112 15.71 -36.76 -37.29
C GLY A 112 16.73 -35.66 -36.98
N LEU A 113 17.26 -34.97 -38.00
CA LEU A 113 18.33 -33.97 -37.84
C LEU A 113 17.79 -32.58 -37.51
N GLU A 114 16.62 -32.19 -38.03
CA GLU A 114 16.02 -30.88 -37.74
C GLU A 114 15.49 -30.81 -36.30
N SER A 115 14.90 -31.91 -35.82
CA SER A 115 14.42 -32.00 -34.43
C SER A 115 15.55 -31.99 -33.39
N ASP A 116 16.76 -32.45 -33.72
CA ASP A 116 17.91 -32.46 -32.82
C ASP A 116 18.55 -31.06 -32.71
N GLU A 117 18.59 -30.31 -33.83
CA GLU A 117 19.05 -28.92 -33.83
C GLU A 117 18.06 -27.99 -33.10
N GLU A 118 16.75 -28.21 -33.24
CA GLU A 118 15.72 -27.49 -32.46
C GLU A 118 15.86 -27.75 -30.95
N ILE A 119 16.11 -29.00 -30.55
CA ILE A 119 16.35 -29.34 -29.13
C ILE A 119 17.60 -28.63 -28.61
N ARG A 120 18.69 -28.63 -29.38
CA ARG A 120 19.92 -27.92 -29.00
C ARG A 120 19.73 -26.41 -28.89
N HIS A 121 18.93 -25.80 -29.77
CA HIS A 121 18.60 -24.38 -29.68
C HIS A 121 17.81 -24.07 -28.41
N LEU A 122 16.79 -24.89 -28.08
CA LEU A 122 16.02 -24.74 -26.86
C LEU A 122 16.88 -24.93 -25.60
N ASP A 123 17.83 -25.85 -25.60
CA ASP A 123 18.76 -26.05 -24.49
C ASP A 123 19.67 -24.83 -24.26
N GLU A 124 20.14 -24.18 -25.33
CA GLU A 124 20.90 -22.93 -25.21
C GLU A 124 20.02 -21.77 -24.71
N GLU A 125 18.78 -21.65 -25.20
CA GLU A 125 17.84 -20.63 -24.71
C GLU A 125 17.49 -20.84 -23.23
N ILE A 126 17.29 -22.09 -22.79
CA ILE A 126 17.09 -22.44 -21.38
C ILE A 126 18.32 -22.06 -20.55
N LYS A 127 19.53 -22.28 -21.06
CA LYS A 127 20.78 -21.93 -20.39
C LYS A 127 20.94 -20.41 -20.24
N GLU A 128 20.68 -19.64 -21.29
CA GLU A 128 20.71 -18.18 -21.25
C GLU A 128 19.66 -17.62 -20.27
N LEU A 129 18.44 -18.16 -20.29
CA LEU A 129 17.37 -17.78 -19.36
C LEU A 129 17.76 -18.10 -17.91
N ASN A 130 18.37 -19.26 -17.65
CA ASN A 130 18.84 -19.61 -16.31
C ASN A 130 19.95 -18.68 -15.83
N GLU A 131 20.92 -18.33 -16.68
CA GLU A 131 21.97 -17.38 -16.34
C GLU A 131 21.39 -15.98 -16.03
N SER A 132 20.44 -15.53 -16.85
CA SER A 132 19.72 -14.27 -16.62
C SER A 132 18.95 -14.29 -15.30
N ASN A 133 18.24 -15.38 -14.99
CA ASN A 133 17.52 -15.54 -13.73
C ASN A 133 18.46 -15.49 -12.52
N LEU A 134 19.58 -16.22 -12.57
CA LEU A 134 20.58 -16.20 -11.50
C LEU A 134 21.13 -14.79 -11.25
N LYS A 135 21.34 -14.02 -12.31
CA LYS A 135 21.77 -12.61 -12.20
C LYS A 135 20.70 -11.74 -11.55
N ILE A 136 19.44 -11.88 -11.96
CA ILE A 136 18.31 -11.14 -11.37
C ILE A 136 18.15 -11.50 -9.88
N GLU A 137 18.28 -12.77 -9.52
CA GLU A 137 18.24 -13.22 -8.13
C GLU A 137 19.36 -12.58 -7.29
N ALA A 138 20.59 -12.52 -7.82
CA ALA A 138 21.71 -11.86 -7.16
C ALA A 138 21.48 -10.35 -6.98
N ASP A 139 20.98 -9.67 -8.01
CA ASP A 139 20.63 -8.24 -7.94
C ASP A 139 19.49 -7.99 -6.95
N MET A 140 18.49 -8.88 -6.91
CA MET A 140 17.39 -8.81 -5.95
C MET A 140 17.90 -8.95 -4.50
N MET A 141 18.80 -9.90 -4.23
CA MET A 141 19.43 -10.03 -2.91
C MET A 141 20.21 -8.78 -2.51
N LYS A 142 20.92 -8.16 -3.47
CA LYS A 142 21.67 -6.92 -3.23
C LYS A 142 20.75 -5.74 -2.92
N LEU A 143 19.63 -5.62 -3.62
CA LEU A 143 18.61 -4.60 -3.35
C LEU A 143 17.95 -4.82 -1.99
N GLN A 144 17.59 -6.05 -1.65
CA GLN A 144 17.04 -6.39 -0.33
C GLN A 144 18.00 -6.00 0.80
N THR A 145 19.29 -6.33 0.65
CA THR A 145 20.31 -5.95 1.64
C THR A 145 20.44 -4.43 1.79
N GLN A 146 20.39 -3.68 0.68
CA GLN A 146 20.41 -2.22 0.73
C GLN A 146 19.16 -1.64 1.41
N ILE A 147 17.98 -2.17 1.09
CA ILE A 147 16.72 -1.77 1.72
C ILE A 147 16.79 -1.99 3.23
N THR A 148 17.19 -3.17 3.69
CA THR A 148 17.31 -3.48 5.12
C THR A 148 18.33 -2.57 5.82
N SER A 149 19.45 -2.26 5.17
CA SER A 149 20.43 -1.30 5.70
C SER A 149 19.85 0.11 5.83
N MET A 150 19.14 0.59 4.81
CA MET A 150 18.47 1.89 4.84
C MET A 150 17.37 1.95 5.90
N GLU A 151 16.56 0.90 6.04
CA GLU A 151 15.53 0.79 7.07
C GLU A 151 16.15 0.87 8.48
N SER A 152 17.27 0.18 8.70
CA SER A 152 17.99 0.27 9.97
C SER A 152 18.52 1.67 10.24
N ASN A 153 19.11 2.33 9.24
CA ASN A 153 19.64 3.69 9.39
C ASN A 153 18.52 4.70 9.65
N LEU A 154 17.39 4.60 8.94
CA LEU A 154 16.22 5.44 9.18
C LEU A 154 15.70 5.29 10.60
N LYS A 155 15.61 4.05 11.09
CA LYS A 155 15.18 3.78 12.46
C LYS A 155 16.11 4.42 13.49
N THR A 156 17.43 4.34 13.29
CA THR A 156 18.41 5.02 14.16
C THR A 156 18.19 6.54 14.17
N ILE A 157 18.00 7.14 12.99
CA ILE A 157 17.75 8.59 12.88
C ILE A 157 16.43 8.98 13.57
N GLU A 158 15.38 8.17 13.46
CA GLU A 158 14.11 8.40 14.17
C GLU A 158 14.29 8.37 15.69
N GLU A 159 15.09 7.42 16.20
CA GLU A 159 15.41 7.32 17.63
C GLU A 159 16.25 8.51 18.12
N GLU A 160 17.24 8.96 17.34
CA GLU A 160 18.05 10.15 17.64
C GLU A 160 17.21 11.44 17.64
N ASN A 161 16.34 11.63 16.65
CA ASN A 161 15.45 12.78 16.58
C ASN A 161 14.50 12.83 17.78
N LYS A 162 13.96 11.68 18.18
CA LYS A 162 13.10 11.59 19.37
C LYS A 162 13.86 12.00 20.64
N LEU A 163 15.13 11.62 20.77
CA LEU A 163 15.96 12.03 21.91
C LEU A 163 16.20 13.54 21.90
N ILE A 164 16.45 14.13 20.72
CA ILE A 164 16.62 15.59 20.57
C ILE A 164 15.34 16.32 20.95
N GLU A 165 14.17 15.84 20.51
CA GLU A 165 12.87 16.40 20.89
C GLU A 165 12.66 16.38 22.40
N GLN A 166 12.93 15.24 23.06
CA GLN A 166 12.83 15.12 24.52
C GLN A 166 13.80 16.07 25.24
N ASN A 167 15.02 16.22 24.73
CA ASN A 167 15.99 17.16 25.30
C ASN A 167 15.52 18.62 25.13
N ASN A 168 14.98 18.98 23.97
CA ASN A 168 14.41 20.30 23.73
C ASN A 168 13.22 20.59 24.66
N GLU A 169 12.34 19.61 24.88
CA GLU A 169 11.24 19.74 25.85
C GLU A 169 11.77 19.95 27.28
N SER A 170 12.81 19.24 27.68
CA SER A 170 13.45 19.42 28.99
C SER A 170 14.03 20.83 29.13
N LEU A 171 14.77 21.30 28.12
CA LEU A 171 15.35 22.65 28.10
C LEU A 171 14.28 23.74 28.14
N LEU A 172 13.17 23.56 27.41
CA LEU A 172 12.04 24.49 27.46
C LEU A 172 11.41 24.56 28.86
N LYS A 173 11.30 23.41 29.53
CA LYS A 173 10.79 23.35 30.92
C LYS A 173 11.73 24.02 31.91
N GLU A 174 13.04 23.81 31.77
CA GLU A 174 14.05 24.51 32.57
C GLU A 174 14.00 26.02 32.33
N LEU A 175 13.93 26.45 31.07
CA LEU A 175 13.82 27.86 30.71
C LEU A 175 12.56 28.50 31.30
N ALA A 176 11.41 27.81 31.23
CA ALA A 176 10.18 28.28 31.85
C ALA A 176 10.31 28.36 33.39
N GLY A 177 10.95 27.38 34.01
CA GLY A 177 11.25 27.39 35.44
C GLY A 177 12.13 28.57 35.85
N LEU A 178 13.20 28.85 35.10
CA LEU A 178 14.10 29.99 35.32
C LEU A 178 13.37 31.32 35.11
N SER A 179 12.56 31.44 34.05
CA SER A 179 11.70 32.61 33.81
C SER A 179 10.80 32.87 35.01
N GLN A 180 10.09 31.85 35.50
CA GLN A 180 9.20 31.98 36.65
C GLN A 180 9.94 32.34 37.94
N ALA A 181 11.13 31.77 38.15
CA ALA A 181 11.98 32.12 39.29
C ALA A 181 12.43 33.58 39.23
N LEU A 182 12.76 34.08 38.03
CA LEU A 182 13.12 35.48 37.83
C LEU A 182 11.95 36.42 38.05
N ILE A 183 10.77 36.10 37.51
CA ILE A 183 9.52 36.86 37.76
C ILE A 183 9.25 36.93 39.26
N SER A 184 9.35 35.81 39.97
CA SER A 184 9.09 35.75 41.40
C SER A 184 10.11 36.56 42.21
N SER A 185 11.38 36.53 41.81
CA SER A 185 12.45 37.26 42.49
C SER A 185 12.36 38.77 42.27
N LEU A 186 11.88 39.20 41.10
CA LEU A 186 11.73 40.60 40.72
C LEU A 186 10.34 41.17 40.98
N ALA A 187 9.41 40.40 41.54
CA ALA A 187 8.01 40.80 41.74
C ALA A 187 7.84 42.10 42.55
N ASP A 188 8.72 42.32 43.53
CA ASP A 188 8.70 43.50 44.41
C ASP A 188 9.47 44.70 43.83
N ILE A 189 10.11 44.54 42.68
CA ILE A 189 10.91 45.58 42.04
C ILE A 189 10.05 46.31 41.00
N GLN A 190 9.97 47.64 41.13
CA GLN A 190 9.32 48.49 40.15
C GLN A 190 10.35 49.25 39.32
N LEU A 191 10.29 49.07 38.01
CA LEU A 191 11.05 49.86 37.05
C LEU A 191 10.28 51.15 36.69
N PRO A 192 10.98 52.27 36.42
CA PRO A 192 10.34 53.51 35.98
C PRO A 192 9.50 53.28 34.72
N GLN A 193 8.26 53.79 34.70
CA GLN A 193 7.32 53.69 33.57
C GLN A 193 6.85 52.27 33.21
N MET A 194 7.15 51.27 34.04
CA MET A 194 6.74 49.88 33.84
C MET A 194 5.89 49.41 35.03
N GLY A 195 4.90 48.57 34.76
CA GLY A 195 4.14 47.87 35.81
C GLY A 195 4.96 46.75 36.47
N PRO A 196 4.36 46.01 37.42
CA PRO A 196 4.99 44.82 37.99
C PRO A 196 5.33 43.79 36.92
N ILE A 197 6.41 43.04 37.13
CA ILE A 197 6.85 42.01 36.18
C ILE A 197 5.80 40.90 36.05
N SER A 198 5.55 40.47 34.82
CA SER A 198 4.60 39.42 34.47
C SER A 198 5.07 38.72 33.19
N GLU A 199 4.53 37.53 32.88
CA GLU A 199 4.89 36.80 31.66
C GLU A 199 4.69 37.63 30.39
N GLN A 200 3.70 38.53 30.36
CA GLN A 200 3.35 39.34 29.20
C GLN A 200 4.31 40.52 28.95
N ASN A 201 4.99 40.99 29.99
CA ASN A 201 5.94 42.11 29.92
C ASN A 201 7.39 41.68 30.20
N PHE A 202 7.63 40.39 30.43
CA PHE A 202 8.91 39.83 30.85
C PHE A 202 10.06 40.22 29.92
N GLU A 203 9.87 40.07 28.61
CA GLU A 203 10.90 40.39 27.62
C GLU A 203 11.26 41.88 27.63
N ALA A 204 10.26 42.76 27.66
CA ALA A 204 10.48 44.21 27.75
C ALA A 204 11.16 44.58 29.09
N TYR A 205 10.75 43.95 30.19
CA TYR A 205 11.31 44.16 31.53
C TYR A 205 12.79 43.76 31.57
N VAL A 206 13.12 42.56 31.08
CA VAL A 206 14.51 42.06 31.00
C VAL A 206 15.36 42.90 30.04
N ASN A 207 14.81 43.36 28.91
CA ASN A 207 15.51 44.25 27.99
C ASN A 207 15.82 45.61 28.63
N THR A 208 14.88 46.20 29.37
CA THR A 208 15.14 47.44 30.14
C THR A 208 16.20 47.23 31.21
N LEU A 209 16.15 46.11 31.95
CA LEU A 209 17.19 45.76 32.92
C LEU A 209 18.56 45.61 32.25
N THR A 210 18.60 44.94 31.10
CA THR A 210 19.83 44.71 30.33
C THR A 210 20.39 46.02 29.79
N ASP A 211 19.55 46.93 29.32
CA ASP A 211 19.96 48.27 28.87
C ASP A 211 20.49 49.13 30.03
N MET A 212 19.80 49.11 31.18
CA MET A 212 20.27 49.78 32.40
C MET A 212 21.61 49.22 32.87
N TYR A 213 21.81 47.90 32.79
CA TYR A 213 23.07 47.25 33.18
C TYR A 213 24.20 47.52 32.17
N SER A 214 23.90 47.54 30.88
CA SER A 214 24.88 47.74 29.81
C SER A 214 25.37 49.19 29.71
N ASN A 215 24.56 50.16 30.15
CA ASN A 215 24.90 51.58 30.15
C ASN A 215 25.42 52.09 31.50
N LEU A 216 25.86 51.21 32.41
CA LEU A 216 26.25 51.51 33.81
C LEU A 216 27.24 52.68 33.98
N GLU A 217 28.00 53.03 32.94
CA GLU A 217 29.00 54.11 32.93
C GLU A 217 28.42 55.52 32.70
N ARG A 218 27.14 55.66 32.34
CA ARG A 218 26.49 56.99 32.31
C ARG A 218 26.13 57.39 33.75
N ASP A 219 26.24 58.69 34.07
CA ASP A 219 25.88 59.26 35.38
C ASP A 219 24.41 59.03 35.75
N TYR A 220 24.10 57.81 36.19
CA TYR A 220 22.79 57.44 36.71
C TYR A 220 22.59 58.11 38.08
N SER A 221 21.37 58.58 38.32
CA SER A 221 20.89 59.05 39.63
C SER A 221 21.27 58.05 40.73
N PRO A 222 21.59 58.51 41.96
CA PRO A 222 21.81 57.62 43.10
C PRO A 222 20.66 56.63 43.35
N GLU A 223 19.43 56.99 42.96
CA GLU A 223 18.24 56.12 43.04
C GLU A 223 18.31 54.97 42.03
N CYS A 224 18.79 55.22 40.81
CA CYS A 224 19.00 54.18 39.79
C CYS A 224 20.12 53.20 40.21
N LYS A 225 21.17 53.71 40.87
CA LYS A 225 22.26 52.88 41.41
C LYS A 225 21.76 51.98 42.56
N ALA A 226 20.91 52.51 43.46
CA ALA A 226 20.29 51.73 44.54
C ALA A 226 19.31 50.66 44.02
N LEU A 227 18.57 50.98 42.96
CA LEU A 227 17.68 50.03 42.27
C LEU A 227 18.46 48.87 41.65
N LEU A 228 19.56 49.15 40.95
CA LEU A 228 20.44 48.14 40.35
C LEU A 228 21.04 47.18 41.39
N GLU A 229 21.47 47.68 42.55
CA GLU A 229 21.97 46.82 43.64
C GLU A 229 20.85 45.98 44.27
N SER A 230 19.63 46.52 44.37
CA SER A 230 18.45 45.76 44.84
C SER A 230 18.09 44.62 43.87
N ILE A 231 18.11 44.89 42.56
CA ILE A 231 17.92 43.89 41.51
C ILE A 231 19.00 42.81 41.58
N LYS A 232 20.27 43.21 41.69
CA LYS A 232 21.40 42.28 41.78
C LYS A 232 21.30 41.38 43.01
N GLN A 233 20.80 41.89 44.13
CA GLN A 233 20.57 41.10 45.34
C GLN A 233 19.39 40.15 45.20
N ALA A 234 18.31 40.56 44.53
CA ALA A 234 17.15 39.71 44.26
C ALA A 234 17.47 38.54 43.31
N VAL A 235 18.27 38.80 42.28
CA VAL A 235 18.62 37.79 41.25
C VAL A 235 19.67 36.79 41.75
N LYS A 236 20.51 37.15 42.75
CA LYS A 236 21.51 36.24 43.36
C LYS A 236 20.93 34.96 43.98
N GLY A 237 19.62 34.94 44.28
CA GLY A 237 18.95 33.77 44.87
C GLY A 237 18.55 32.69 43.88
N ILE A 238 18.54 32.99 42.57
CA ILE A 238 18.11 32.07 41.52
C ILE A 238 19.23 31.04 41.28
N HIS A 239 19.01 29.82 41.73
CA HIS A 239 19.91 28.70 41.42
C HIS A 239 19.51 28.11 40.05
N VAL A 240 20.51 27.98 39.18
CA VAL A 240 20.42 27.34 37.85
C VAL A 240 20.82 25.87 37.98
#